data_AF-A0A538Q0G8-F1
#
_entry.id   AF-A0A538Q0G8-F1
#
_cell.length_a   1.000
_cell.length_b   1.000
_cell.length_c   1.000
_cell.angle_alpha   90.00
_cell.angle_beta   90.00
_cell.angle_gamma   90.00
#
_symmetry.space_group_name_H-M   'P 1'
#
loop_
_entity.id
_entity.type
_entity.pdbx_description
1 polymer ?
#
loop_
_entity_poly.entity_id
_entity_poly.type
_entity_poly.pdbx_seq_one_letter_code
_entity_poly.pdbx_strand_id
1 'polypeptide(L)'
;MTFYYVIGEDEVTKPVAANDNRGGDPELTAIAPDLVTLYAGGGDCEPIAEVSKEFASQLAVQGTGKLHDGRVVNIWGACNCKHTPCFKVTRAQWGTAGSGKPLQPFRTVAVDPRVVKLGSLLYVPLLEGRTMPGRPPWGGYVHDGCVIADDTGGHIAGNRLDLFVGRKGYFLGLSG
;
A
#
# COMPACT_ATOMS: atom_id res chain seq x y z
N MET A 1 -2.32 -9.50 15.06
CA MET A 1 -2.67 -9.14 13.68
C MET A 1 -2.31 -7.68 13.48
N THR A 2 -1.61 -7.34 12.40
CA THR A 2 -1.37 -5.93 12.03
C THR A 2 -2.07 -5.60 10.72
N PHE A 3 -1.90 -4.39 10.19
CA PHE A 3 -2.63 -3.88 9.03
C PHE A 3 -1.67 -3.24 8.03
N TYR A 4 -1.98 -3.38 6.75
CA TYR A 4 -1.27 -2.71 5.66
C TYR A 4 -2.24 -2.20 4.59
N TYR A 5 -1.81 -1.21 3.80
CA TYR A 5 -2.64 -0.51 2.83
C TYR A 5 -1.82 -0.05 1.63
N VAL A 6 -2.50 0.39 0.56
CA VAL A 6 -1.85 1.00 -0.60
C VAL A 6 -1.47 2.44 -0.25
N ILE A 7 -0.19 2.78 -0.37
CA ILE A 7 0.25 4.17 -0.19
C ILE A 7 -0.08 5.00 -1.43
N GLY A 8 -0.70 6.16 -1.27
CA GLY A 8 -0.95 7.10 -2.37
C GLY A 8 0.06 8.24 -2.39
N GLU A 9 0.48 8.70 -3.58
CA GLU A 9 1.34 9.89 -3.68
C GLU A 9 0.68 11.13 -3.02
N ASP A 10 -0.63 11.29 -3.19
CA ASP A 10 -1.44 12.33 -2.53
C ASP A 10 -1.47 12.22 -0.99
N GLU A 11 -1.21 11.02 -0.44
CA GLU A 11 -1.26 10.79 1.01
C GLU A 11 0.08 11.09 1.71
N VAL A 12 1.18 11.08 0.94
CA VAL A 12 2.52 11.46 1.38
C VAL A 12 2.73 12.96 1.22
N THR A 13 2.15 13.55 0.19
CA THR A 13 2.16 14.99 -0.07
C THR A 13 1.09 15.73 0.74
N LYS A 14 1.07 15.61 2.07
CA LYS A 14 0.33 16.61 2.85
C LYS A 14 1.12 17.92 2.84
N PRO A 15 0.50 19.04 2.41
CA PRO A 15 1.17 20.33 2.38
C PRO A 15 1.56 20.72 3.80
N VAL A 16 2.68 21.43 3.93
CA VAL A 16 2.97 22.24 5.12
C VAL A 16 1.68 22.96 5.46
N ALA A 17 1.13 22.71 6.65
CA ALA A 17 -0.08 23.38 7.11
C ALA A 17 0.12 24.88 6.88
N ALA A 18 -0.82 25.52 6.19
CA ALA A 18 -0.87 26.97 6.14
C ALA A 18 -0.99 27.46 7.59
N ASN A 19 0.14 27.88 8.15
CA ASN A 19 0.12 28.62 9.40
C ASN A 19 -0.46 29.99 9.06
N ASP A 20 -1.72 30.19 9.42
CA ASP A 20 -2.38 31.49 9.43
C ASP A 20 -1.70 32.38 10.49
N ASN A 21 -0.54 32.94 10.17
CA ASN A 21 0.06 34.03 10.93
C ASN A 21 0.41 35.16 9.98
N ARG A 22 -0.39 36.22 10.09
CA ARG A 22 -0.09 37.57 9.59
C ARG A 22 1.36 37.95 9.91
N GLY A 23 2.12 38.30 8.89
CA GLY A 23 3.45 38.91 9.02
C GLY A 23 4.31 38.51 7.83
N GLY A 24 4.73 39.50 7.03
CA GLY A 24 5.20 39.29 5.66
C GLY A 24 6.60 38.70 5.51
N ASP A 25 6.80 38.02 4.39
CA ASP A 25 8.07 37.91 3.63
C ASP A 25 7.76 37.31 2.24
N PRO A 26 8.13 37.92 1.09
CA PRO A 26 7.85 37.36 -0.22
C PRO A 26 9.03 36.50 -0.68
N GLU A 27 9.28 35.38 0.00
CA GLU A 27 10.16 34.35 -0.54
C GLU A 27 9.66 32.95 -0.14
N LEU A 28 8.50 32.59 -0.68
CA LEU A 28 8.05 31.20 -0.70
C LEU A 28 8.87 30.47 -1.77
N THR A 29 10.14 30.17 -1.49
CA THR A 29 10.92 29.25 -2.31
C THR A 29 10.27 27.88 -2.19
N ALA A 30 9.46 27.50 -3.18
CA ALA A 30 9.00 26.13 -3.32
C ALA A 30 10.24 25.25 -3.43
N ILE A 31 10.61 24.56 -2.35
CA ILE A 31 11.66 23.55 -2.38
C ILE A 31 11.18 22.51 -3.40
N ALA A 32 11.82 22.46 -4.57
CA ALA A 32 11.53 21.44 -5.56
C ALA A 32 11.67 20.08 -4.86
N PRO A 33 10.67 19.18 -4.93
CA PRO A 33 10.75 17.91 -4.24
C PRO A 33 11.97 17.12 -4.76
N ASP A 34 12.70 16.46 -3.86
CA ASP A 34 13.74 15.50 -4.22
C ASP A 34 13.04 14.30 -4.89
N LEU A 35 13.05 14.29 -6.23
CA LEU A 35 12.38 13.29 -7.05
C LEU A 35 13.30 12.11 -7.35
N VAL A 36 12.72 10.92 -7.40
CA VAL A 36 13.36 9.69 -7.83
C VAL A 36 12.53 9.00 -8.89
N THR A 37 13.20 8.35 -9.84
CA THR A 37 12.53 7.59 -10.89
C THR A 37 12.19 6.18 -10.40
N LEU A 38 10.93 5.78 -10.53
CA LEU A 38 10.50 4.39 -10.40
C LEU A 38 10.77 3.66 -11.72
N TYR A 39 11.41 2.49 -11.64
CA TYR A 39 11.74 1.69 -12.83
C TYR A 39 10.90 0.42 -12.92
N ALA A 40 10.58 0.02 -14.15
CA ALA A 40 9.95 -1.25 -14.44
C ALA A 40 10.94 -2.41 -14.23
N GLY A 41 10.45 -3.53 -13.69
CA GLY A 41 11.23 -4.75 -13.54
C GLY A 41 11.23 -5.62 -14.81
N GLY A 42 12.25 -6.48 -14.94
CA GLY A 42 12.34 -7.48 -16.02
C GLY A 42 12.91 -7.00 -17.36
N GLY A 43 13.59 -5.84 -17.41
CA GLY A 43 14.20 -5.29 -18.62
C GLY A 43 15.25 -4.20 -18.36
N ASP A 44 15.40 -3.28 -19.31
CA ASP A 44 16.45 -2.23 -19.42
C ASP A 44 16.22 -0.98 -18.55
N CYS A 45 15.58 -1.12 -17.38
CA CYS A 45 15.28 0.00 -16.50
C CYS A 45 14.40 1.08 -17.15
N GLU A 46 13.29 0.65 -17.77
CA GLU A 46 12.30 1.57 -18.33
C GLU A 46 11.65 2.41 -17.20
N PRO A 47 11.61 3.75 -17.32
CA PRO A 47 11.02 4.62 -16.31
C PRO A 47 9.49 4.53 -16.32
N ILE A 48 8.88 4.41 -15.13
CA ILE A 48 7.42 4.40 -14.93
C ILE A 48 6.90 5.80 -14.61
N ALA A 49 7.55 6.48 -13.66
CA ALA A 49 7.19 7.80 -13.13
C ALA A 49 8.35 8.41 -12.32
N GLU A 50 8.36 9.73 -12.20
CA GLU A 50 9.15 10.44 -11.19
C GLU A 50 8.25 10.76 -10.00
N VAL A 51 8.71 10.41 -8.80
CA VAL A 51 7.94 10.52 -7.56
C VAL A 51 8.81 11.09 -6.45
N SER A 52 8.21 11.59 -5.37
CA SER A 52 9.00 12.02 -4.21
C SER A 52 9.79 10.86 -3.60
N LYS A 53 11.00 11.14 -3.11
CA LYS A 53 11.82 10.15 -2.40
C LYS A 53 11.12 9.54 -1.18
N GLU A 54 10.31 10.33 -0.48
CA GLU A 54 9.50 9.83 0.63
C GLU A 54 8.46 8.81 0.17
N PHE A 55 7.72 9.11 -0.90
CA PHE A 55 6.76 8.16 -1.47
C PHE A 55 7.47 6.89 -1.93
N ALA A 56 8.59 6.98 -2.64
CA ALA A 56 9.36 5.81 -3.07
C ALA A 56 9.82 4.94 -1.88
N SER A 57 10.25 5.57 -0.78
CA SER A 57 10.65 4.87 0.44
C SER A 57 9.48 4.14 1.11
N GLN A 58 8.32 4.81 1.24
CA GLN A 58 7.11 4.17 1.79
C GLN A 58 6.58 3.07 0.86
N LEU A 59 6.62 3.28 -0.46
CA LEU A 59 6.23 2.29 -1.46
C LEU A 59 7.09 1.02 -1.35
N ALA A 60 8.40 1.15 -1.15
CA ALA A 60 9.30 0.01 -0.96
C ALA A 60 8.96 -0.81 0.30
N VAL A 61 8.39 -0.18 1.33
CA VAL A 61 7.96 -0.85 2.57
C VAL A 61 6.57 -1.47 2.42
N GLN A 62 5.61 -0.74 1.86
CA GLN A 62 4.21 -1.19 1.73
C GLN A 62 4.00 -2.22 0.61
N GLY A 63 4.87 -2.24 -0.39
CA GLY A 63 4.83 -3.18 -1.51
C GLY A 63 3.86 -2.81 -2.64
N THR A 64 2.89 -1.93 -2.37
CA THR A 64 1.92 -1.41 -3.36
C THR A 64 1.72 0.09 -3.18
N GLY A 65 1.67 0.83 -4.29
CA GLY A 65 1.40 2.26 -4.29
C GLY A 65 0.49 2.70 -5.42
N LYS A 66 -0.14 3.85 -5.24
CA LYS A 66 -0.97 4.52 -6.24
C LYS A 66 -0.33 5.85 -6.63
N LEU A 67 -0.08 5.99 -7.93
CA LEU A 67 0.49 7.20 -8.53
C LEU A 67 -0.58 8.29 -8.68
N HIS A 68 -0.15 9.55 -8.81
CA HIS A 68 -1.04 10.70 -9.03
C HIS A 68 -1.93 10.54 -10.28
N ASP A 69 -1.41 9.92 -11.34
CA ASP A 69 -2.17 9.64 -12.57
C ASP A 69 -3.16 8.47 -12.44
N GLY A 70 -3.26 7.88 -11.25
CA GLY A 70 -4.20 6.82 -10.92
C GLY A 70 -3.67 5.40 -11.17
N ARG A 71 -2.51 5.24 -11.82
CA ARG A 71 -1.88 3.92 -11.98
C ARG A 71 -1.53 3.33 -10.61
N VAL A 72 -1.65 2.00 -10.50
CA VAL A 72 -1.25 1.24 -9.31
C VAL A 72 0.00 0.46 -9.64
N VAL A 73 0.99 0.51 -8.75
CA VAL A 73 2.27 -0.19 -8.90
C VAL A 73 2.48 -1.18 -7.77
N ASN A 74 2.98 -2.36 -8.11
CA ASN A 74 3.46 -3.36 -7.15
C ASN A 74 4.98 -3.50 -7.24
N ILE A 75 5.62 -3.90 -6.15
CA ILE A 75 6.99 -4.40 -6.21
C ILE A 75 7.06 -5.55 -7.21
N TRP A 76 7.99 -5.44 -8.14
CA TRP A 76 8.40 -6.54 -9.02
C TRP A 76 9.49 -7.37 -8.36
N GLY A 77 10.48 -6.71 -7.74
CA GLY A 77 11.60 -7.34 -7.06
C GLY A 77 12.86 -6.47 -7.11
N ALA A 78 13.97 -7.01 -6.60
CA ALA A 78 15.27 -6.36 -6.74
C ALA A 78 15.69 -6.29 -8.22
N CYS A 79 16.37 -5.22 -8.60
CA CYS A 79 16.87 -4.99 -9.96
C CYS A 79 18.17 -4.18 -9.96
N ASN A 80 18.86 -4.16 -11.11
CA ASN A 80 20.14 -3.47 -11.29
C ASN A 80 19.97 -2.03 -11.83
N CYS A 81 18.80 -1.43 -11.65
CA CYS A 81 18.53 -0.06 -12.05
C CYS A 81 19.11 0.94 -11.06
N LYS A 82 19.10 2.23 -11.42
CA LYS A 82 19.63 3.31 -10.56
C LYS A 82 19.00 3.30 -9.16
N HIS A 83 17.75 2.85 -9.06
CA HIS A 83 17.04 2.66 -7.79
C HIS A 83 16.40 1.26 -7.75
N THR A 84 16.40 0.63 -6.57
CA THR A 84 15.81 -0.67 -6.29
C THR A 84 14.91 -0.54 -5.04
N PRO A 85 13.78 -1.27 -4.94
CA PRO A 85 13.26 -2.27 -5.88
C PRO A 85 12.73 -1.68 -7.18
N CYS A 86 12.57 -2.54 -8.19
CA CYS A 86 11.80 -2.23 -9.39
C CYS A 86 10.32 -2.61 -9.20
N PHE A 87 9.48 -2.06 -10.07
CA PHE A 87 8.03 -2.13 -9.96
C PHE A 87 7.39 -2.68 -11.24
N LYS A 88 6.10 -2.99 -11.12
CA LYS A 88 5.24 -3.31 -12.25
C LYS A 88 3.93 -2.57 -12.09
N VAL A 89 3.45 -1.95 -13.17
CA VAL A 89 2.10 -1.36 -13.20
C VAL A 89 1.09 -2.51 -13.27
N THR A 90 0.04 -2.42 -12.46
CA THR A 90 -1.05 -3.39 -12.44
C THR A 90 -2.39 -2.73 -12.77
N ARG A 91 -3.30 -3.52 -13.33
CA ARG A 91 -4.70 -3.12 -13.55
C ARG A 91 -5.58 -3.40 -12.33
N ALA A 92 -5.06 -4.13 -11.33
CA ALA A 92 -5.78 -4.39 -10.10
C ALA A 92 -5.88 -3.09 -9.29
N GLN A 93 -7.12 -2.67 -8.97
CA GLN A 93 -7.40 -1.42 -8.25
C GLN A 93 -6.61 -1.26 -6.94
N TRP A 94 -6.29 -2.37 -6.29
CA TRP A 94 -5.68 -2.41 -4.97
C TRP A 94 -4.28 -3.03 -4.97
N GLY A 95 -3.74 -3.33 -6.14
CA GLY A 95 -2.54 -4.15 -6.25
C GLY A 95 -2.84 -5.63 -6.43
N THR A 96 -1.77 -6.37 -6.71
CA THR A 96 -1.75 -7.81 -6.87
C THR A 96 -1.04 -8.44 -5.68
N ALA A 97 -1.69 -9.39 -5.03
CA ALA A 97 -1.15 -10.15 -3.90
C ALA A 97 -0.03 -11.11 -4.35
N GLY A 98 0.73 -11.65 -3.40
CA GLY A 98 1.80 -12.62 -3.64
C GLY A 98 1.36 -13.88 -4.40
N SER A 99 0.09 -14.28 -4.30
CA SER A 99 -0.52 -15.36 -5.10
C SER A 99 -0.79 -15.00 -6.56
N GLY A 100 -0.65 -13.73 -6.96
CA GLY A 100 -1.00 -13.23 -8.29
C GLY A 100 -2.45 -12.76 -8.44
N LYS A 101 -3.28 -12.92 -7.41
CA LYS A 101 -4.69 -12.45 -7.42
C LYS A 101 -4.81 -10.97 -7.00
N PRO A 102 -5.91 -10.28 -7.35
CA PRO A 102 -6.16 -8.93 -6.86
C PRO A 102 -6.33 -8.88 -5.34
N LEU A 103 -5.72 -7.88 -4.70
CA LEU A 103 -5.94 -7.59 -3.28
C LEU A 103 -7.37 -7.14 -3.04
N GLN A 104 -7.98 -7.63 -1.95
CA GLN A 104 -9.35 -7.30 -1.56
C GLN A 104 -9.35 -6.67 -0.16
N PRO A 105 -9.75 -5.39 -0.02
CA PRO A 105 -9.83 -4.74 1.29
C PRO A 105 -10.64 -5.57 2.28
N PHE A 106 -10.09 -5.73 3.47
CA PHE A 106 -10.58 -6.52 4.59
C PHE A 106 -10.75 -8.02 4.33
N ARG A 107 -10.47 -8.53 3.14
CA ARG A 107 -10.60 -9.96 2.82
C ARG A 107 -9.26 -10.65 2.61
N THR A 108 -8.26 -9.96 2.06
CA THR A 108 -6.93 -10.55 1.86
C THR A 108 -6.05 -10.36 3.09
N VAL A 109 -5.33 -11.41 3.48
CA VAL A 109 -4.28 -11.35 4.51
C VAL A 109 -2.93 -11.80 3.96
N ALA A 110 -1.88 -11.16 4.45
CA ALA A 110 -0.50 -11.57 4.24
C ALA A 110 -0.06 -12.53 5.36
N VAL A 111 0.52 -13.66 4.97
CA VAL A 111 0.98 -14.73 5.86
C VAL A 111 2.39 -15.20 5.48
N ASP A 112 3.01 -15.99 6.36
CA ASP A 112 4.20 -16.78 6.01
C ASP A 112 3.76 -18.05 5.25
N PRO A 113 4.10 -18.20 3.96
CA PRO A 113 3.66 -19.34 3.15
C PRO A 113 4.18 -20.69 3.64
N ARG A 114 5.22 -20.70 4.49
CA ARG A 114 5.77 -21.92 5.10
C ARG A 114 4.89 -22.43 6.24
N VAL A 115 4.06 -21.56 6.83
CA VAL A 115 3.15 -21.88 7.94
C VAL A 115 1.72 -22.03 7.43
N VAL A 116 1.25 -21.08 6.62
CA VAL A 116 -0.09 -21.07 6.02
C VAL A 116 0.04 -21.04 4.52
N LYS A 117 -0.47 -22.08 3.84
CA LYS A 117 -0.43 -22.15 2.37
C LYS A 117 -1.24 -21.00 1.77
N LEU A 118 -0.70 -20.38 0.71
CA LEU A 118 -1.44 -19.37 -0.03
C LEU A 118 -2.74 -19.96 -0.62
N GLY A 119 -3.80 -19.16 -0.64
CA GLY A 119 -5.15 -19.55 -1.02
C GLY A 119 -5.98 -20.19 0.10
N SER A 120 -5.43 -20.36 1.30
CA SER A 120 -6.18 -20.90 2.44
C SER A 120 -7.26 -19.92 2.90
N LEU A 121 -8.46 -20.43 3.20
CA LEU A 121 -9.49 -19.69 3.93
C LEU A 121 -9.17 -19.77 5.42
N LEU A 122 -9.13 -18.61 6.08
CA LEU A 122 -8.87 -18.50 7.50
C LEU A 122 -10.05 -17.85 8.19
N TYR A 123 -10.31 -18.30 9.41
CA TYR A 123 -11.25 -17.65 10.30
C TYR A 123 -10.49 -16.85 11.36
N VAL A 124 -10.80 -15.55 11.44
CA VAL A 124 -10.20 -14.61 12.40
C VAL A 124 -11.32 -14.09 13.31
N PRO A 125 -11.47 -14.64 14.53
CA PRO A 125 -12.54 -14.25 15.45
C PRO A 125 -12.55 -12.75 15.76
N LEU A 126 -11.38 -12.11 15.77
CA LEU A 126 -11.24 -10.67 15.99
C LEU A 126 -11.85 -9.79 14.89
N LEU A 127 -12.24 -10.35 13.74
CA LEU A 127 -12.91 -9.60 12.68
C LEU A 127 -14.43 -9.84 12.69
N GLU A 128 -14.90 -10.95 13.26
CA GLU A 128 -16.34 -11.24 13.32
C GLU A 128 -17.10 -10.13 14.06
N GLY A 129 -18.22 -9.69 13.48
CA GLY A 129 -19.10 -8.68 14.07
C GLY A 129 -18.55 -7.25 13.97
N ARG A 130 -17.34 -7.04 13.45
CA ARG A 130 -16.77 -5.69 13.30
C ARG A 130 -17.31 -5.01 12.06
N THR A 131 -17.74 -3.76 12.20
CA THR A 131 -18.11 -2.92 11.05
C THR A 131 -16.84 -2.40 10.39
N MET A 132 -16.63 -2.74 9.12
CA MET A 132 -15.47 -2.27 8.36
C MET A 132 -15.64 -0.79 8.00
N PRO A 133 -14.63 0.06 8.18
CA PRO A 133 -14.74 1.48 7.85
C PRO A 133 -14.87 1.69 6.35
N GLY A 134 -15.45 2.84 5.98
CA GLY A 134 -15.68 3.23 4.59
C GLY A 134 -17.10 2.96 4.12
N ARG A 135 -17.26 2.81 2.80
CA ARG A 135 -18.55 2.61 2.13
C ARG A 135 -18.49 1.38 1.22
N PRO A 136 -19.65 0.80 0.86
CA PRO A 136 -19.70 -0.26 -0.13
C PRO A 136 -19.02 0.15 -1.46
N PRO A 137 -18.44 -0.81 -2.20
CA PRO A 137 -18.47 -2.26 -1.94
C PRO A 137 -17.38 -2.75 -0.96
N TRP A 138 -16.43 -1.89 -0.59
CA TRP A 138 -15.23 -2.33 0.16
C TRP A 138 -15.33 -2.13 1.67
N GLY A 139 -16.23 -1.29 2.16
CA GLY A 139 -16.42 -1.02 3.58
C GLY A 139 -17.90 -0.82 3.92
N GLY A 140 -18.19 -0.43 5.16
CA GLY A 140 -19.55 -0.17 5.64
C GLY A 140 -20.39 -1.43 5.89
N TYR A 141 -19.77 -2.61 5.89
CA TYR A 141 -20.42 -3.89 6.17
C TYR A 141 -19.87 -4.50 7.46
N VAL A 142 -20.65 -5.40 8.07
CA VAL A 142 -20.22 -6.19 9.23
C VAL A 142 -19.44 -7.40 8.74
N HIS A 143 -18.20 -7.54 9.19
CA HIS A 143 -17.31 -8.61 8.77
C HIS A 143 -17.66 -9.94 9.46
N ASP A 144 -17.54 -11.04 8.73
CA ASP A 144 -17.94 -12.40 9.13
C ASP A 144 -16.77 -13.25 9.67
N GLY A 145 -15.67 -12.61 10.06
CA GLY A 145 -14.42 -13.28 10.45
C GLY A 145 -13.61 -13.97 9.33
N CYS A 146 -14.15 -14.18 8.13
CA CYS A 146 -13.50 -14.97 7.08
C CYS A 146 -12.56 -14.14 6.19
N VAL A 147 -11.33 -14.61 6.02
CA VAL A 147 -10.30 -13.98 5.17
C VAL A 147 -9.59 -15.03 4.31
N ILE A 148 -8.91 -14.60 3.27
CA ILE A 148 -8.11 -15.45 2.39
C ILE A 148 -6.63 -15.09 2.48
N ALA A 149 -5.80 -16.11 2.71
CA ALA A 149 -4.35 -15.99 2.75
C ALA A 149 -3.77 -15.96 1.33
N ASP A 150 -3.99 -14.87 0.59
CA ASP A 150 -3.54 -14.75 -0.80
C ASP A 150 -2.26 -13.90 -0.95
N ASP A 151 -1.76 -13.31 0.14
CA ASP A 151 -0.60 -12.41 0.11
C ASP A 151 0.56 -12.88 1.00
N THR A 152 1.74 -12.31 0.77
CA THR A 152 2.95 -12.53 1.56
C THR A 152 3.86 -11.30 1.46
N GLY A 153 4.86 -11.18 2.32
CA GLY A 153 5.79 -10.04 2.30
C GLY A 153 7.10 -10.36 3.00
N GLY A 154 8.16 -9.64 2.65
CA GLY A 154 9.51 -9.91 3.16
C GLY A 154 9.65 -9.83 4.69
N HIS A 155 8.73 -9.15 5.37
CA HIS A 155 8.70 -9.00 6.84
C HIS A 155 7.62 -9.86 7.54
N ILE A 156 6.92 -10.73 6.79
CA ILE A 156 5.92 -11.64 7.33
C ILE A 156 6.56 -13.01 7.58
N ALA A 157 6.71 -13.37 8.86
CA ALA A 157 7.34 -14.63 9.27
C ALA A 157 6.60 -15.30 10.42
N GLY A 158 6.59 -16.62 10.43
CA GLY A 158 5.97 -17.43 11.46
C GLY A 158 4.45 -17.23 11.53
N ASN A 159 3.91 -17.05 12.74
CA ASN A 159 2.48 -16.93 12.99
C ASN A 159 1.94 -15.49 12.82
N ARG A 160 2.71 -14.60 12.17
CA ARG A 160 2.26 -13.23 11.87
C ARG A 160 1.21 -13.26 10.77
N LEU A 161 0.17 -12.45 10.97
CA LEU A 161 -0.92 -12.25 10.02
C LEU A 161 -1.20 -10.75 9.93
N ASP A 162 -1.13 -10.22 8.71
CA ASP A 162 -1.37 -8.81 8.42
C ASP A 162 -2.57 -8.69 7.49
N LEU A 163 -3.57 -7.89 7.86
CA LEU A 163 -4.79 -7.70 7.09
C LEU A 163 -4.65 -6.52 6.12
N PHE A 164 -4.99 -6.75 4.85
CA PHE A 164 -5.04 -5.69 3.87
C PHE A 164 -6.29 -4.84 4.07
N VAL A 165 -6.12 -3.54 4.34
CA VAL A 165 -7.26 -2.63 4.60
C VAL A 165 -7.50 -1.64 3.45
N GLY A 166 -6.81 -1.77 2.32
CA GLY A 166 -7.07 -0.93 1.14
C GLY A 166 -6.42 0.45 1.19
N ARG A 167 -6.82 1.32 2.14
CA ARG A 167 -6.36 2.73 2.24
C ARG A 167 -6.01 3.13 3.67
N LYS A 168 -5.18 4.16 3.82
CA LYS A 168 -4.81 4.73 5.12
C LYS A 168 -6.02 5.19 5.93
N GLY A 169 -7.04 5.76 5.29
CA GLY A 169 -8.27 6.17 5.97
C GLY A 169 -9.02 4.99 6.62
N TYR A 170 -8.97 3.79 6.04
CA TYR A 170 -9.58 2.59 6.59
C TYR A 170 -8.76 2.05 7.76
N PHE A 171 -7.43 2.09 7.67
CA PHE A 171 -6.54 1.77 8.79
C PHE A 171 -6.85 2.63 10.02
N LEU A 172 -6.94 3.96 9.84
CA LEU A 172 -7.25 4.89 10.92
C LEU A 172 -8.63 4.62 11.54
N GLY A 173 -9.63 4.30 10.72
CA GLY A 173 -10.97 3.96 11.20
C GLY A 173 -11.07 2.64 11.98
N LEU A 174 -10.09 1.74 11.85
CA LEU A 174 -10.00 0.51 12.66
C LEU A 174 -9.17 0.67 13.93
N SER A 175 -8.40 1.76 14.04
CA SER A 175 -7.46 2.00 15.14
C SER A 175 -8.02 2.88 16.25
N GLY A 176 -9.18 3.50 16.04
CA GLY A 176 -9.96 4.23 17.04
C GLY A 176 -11.06 3.37 17.63
#